data_AF-A0A9X1L3B2-F1
#
_entry.id   AF-A0A9X1L3B2-F1
#
_cell.length_a   1.000
_cell.length_b   1.000
_cell.length_c   1.000
_cell.angle_alpha   90.00
_cell.angle_beta   90.00
_cell.angle_gamma   90.00
#
_symmetry.space_group_name_H-M   'P 1'
#
loop_
_entity.id
_entity.type
_entity.pdbx_description
1 polymer ?
#
loop_
_entity_poly.entity_id
_entity_poly.type
_entity_poly.pdbx_seq_one_letter_code
_entity_poly.pdbx_strand_id
1 'polypeptide(L)'
;MSNKQLDLINQQLVKIENHIPQINLINTKASKASIGWHLDHSLKVFNAVCTATIQSNPKDYKWTFNFWRALLFKLNYIPRGKAKAPKYVLPPENIQENDIRNQLETAKSNLSALQNLPKTSFFKHFIFGKLNKKQTLRFLQMHTHHHLKIIAKIE
;
A
#
# COMPACT_ATOMS: atom_id res chain seq x y z
N MET A 1 15.72 -7.77 8.68
CA MET A 1 14.27 -7.54 8.57
C MET A 1 13.63 -8.72 9.29
N SER A 2 12.59 -8.52 10.11
CA SER A 2 11.95 -9.70 10.72
C SER A 2 11.08 -10.38 9.67
N ASN A 3 11.26 -11.68 9.49
CA ASN A 3 10.43 -12.51 8.59
C ASN A 3 8.93 -12.21 8.78
N LYS A 4 8.53 -11.98 10.04
CA LYS A 4 7.18 -11.56 10.45
C LYS A 4 6.56 -10.39 9.67
N GLN A 5 7.33 -9.37 9.26
CA GLN A 5 6.74 -8.23 8.55
C GLN A 5 6.38 -8.59 7.09
N LEU A 6 7.23 -9.38 6.44
CA LEU A 6 6.97 -9.87 5.09
C LEU A 6 5.79 -10.84 5.10
N ASP A 7 5.73 -11.72 6.09
CA ASP A 7 4.61 -12.65 6.29
C ASP A 7 3.27 -11.90 6.42
N LEU A 8 3.25 -10.80 7.20
CA LEU A 8 2.06 -9.98 7.33
C LEU A 8 1.64 -9.32 6.01
N ILE A 9 2.58 -8.85 5.20
CA ILE A 9 2.27 -8.27 3.89
C ILE A 9 1.75 -9.36 2.95
N ASN A 10 2.37 -10.54 2.93
CA ASN A 10 1.90 -11.68 2.12
C ASN A 10 0.46 -12.07 2.52
N GLN A 11 0.17 -12.17 3.82
CA GLN A 11 -1.19 -12.42 4.30
C GLN A 11 -2.18 -11.34 3.87
N GLN A 12 -1.76 -10.07 3.80
CA GLN A 12 -2.59 -8.99 3.29
C GLN A 12 -2.85 -9.10 1.79
N LEU A 13 -1.85 -9.52 1.00
CA LEU A 13 -2.02 -9.76 -0.43
C LEU A 13 -2.98 -10.94 -0.70
N VAL A 14 -2.90 -12.01 0.10
CA VAL A 14 -3.88 -13.12 0.06
C VAL A 14 -5.29 -12.62 0.40
N LYS A 15 -5.43 -11.74 1.40
CA LYS A 15 -6.74 -11.15 1.72
C LYS A 15 -7.29 -10.29 0.59
N ILE A 16 -6.44 -9.49 -0.08
CA ILE A 16 -6.83 -8.77 -1.30
C ILE A 16 -7.38 -9.76 -2.33
N GLU A 17 -6.66 -10.86 -2.59
CA GLU A 17 -7.05 -11.88 -3.56
C GLU A 17 -8.44 -12.47 -3.25
N ASN A 18 -8.71 -12.78 -1.98
CA ASN A 18 -9.98 -13.36 -1.54
C ASN A 18 -11.18 -12.42 -1.69
N HIS A 19 -10.97 -11.10 -1.72
CA HIS A 19 -12.04 -10.12 -1.91
C HIS A 19 -12.31 -9.78 -3.39
N ILE A 20 -11.50 -10.30 -4.34
CA ILE A 20 -11.67 -10.03 -5.77
C ILE A 20 -13.07 -10.42 -6.30
N PRO A 21 -13.68 -11.57 -5.91
CA PRO A 21 -15.03 -11.92 -6.37
C PRO A 21 -16.12 -10.93 -5.93
N GLN A 22 -15.83 -10.05 -4.97
CA GLN A 22 -16.78 -9.12 -4.36
C GLN A 22 -16.56 -7.67 -4.82
N ILE A 23 -15.81 -7.42 -5.89
CA ILE A 23 -15.40 -6.07 -6.30
C ILE A 23 -16.56 -5.06 -6.48
N ASN A 24 -17.76 -5.54 -6.79
CA ASN A 24 -18.95 -4.72 -7.00
C ASN A 24 -19.72 -4.40 -5.71
N LEU A 25 -19.39 -5.03 -4.57
CA LEU A 25 -20.06 -4.73 -3.30
C LEU A 25 -19.74 -3.31 -2.84
N ILE A 26 -20.78 -2.64 -2.36
CA ILE A 26 -20.72 -1.29 -1.81
C ILE A 26 -21.67 -1.16 -0.62
N ASN A 27 -21.19 -0.48 0.42
CA ASN A 27 -21.98 -0.10 1.58
C ASN A 27 -21.68 1.35 1.92
N THR A 28 -22.57 2.24 1.49
CA THR A 28 -22.38 3.70 1.59
C THR A 28 -22.31 4.21 3.02
N LYS A 29 -22.81 3.45 4.01
CA LYS A 29 -22.63 3.76 5.44
C LYS A 29 -21.17 3.58 5.88
N ALA A 30 -20.46 2.62 5.28
CA ALA A 30 -19.05 2.32 5.59
C ALA A 30 -18.07 3.11 4.71
N SER A 31 -18.32 3.14 3.40
CA SER A 31 -17.49 3.81 2.40
C SER A 31 -18.31 4.24 1.19
N LYS A 32 -17.98 5.40 0.62
CA LYS A 32 -18.56 5.85 -0.66
C LYS A 32 -18.04 5.05 -1.87
N ALA A 33 -17.01 4.24 -1.67
CA ALA A 33 -16.35 3.46 -2.73
C ALA A 33 -16.65 1.96 -2.55
N SER A 34 -16.64 1.23 -3.65
CA SER A 34 -16.81 -0.24 -3.65
C SER A 34 -15.58 -0.96 -3.10
N ILE A 35 -15.71 -2.27 -2.86
CA ILE A 35 -14.56 -3.14 -2.56
C ILE A 35 -13.53 -3.05 -3.69
N GLY A 36 -13.95 -3.13 -4.95
CA GLY A 36 -13.06 -3.06 -6.11
C GLY A 36 -12.23 -1.79 -6.15
N TRP A 37 -12.82 -0.64 -5.81
CA TRP A 37 -12.09 0.63 -5.70
C TRP A 37 -10.98 0.55 -4.64
N HIS A 38 -11.27 -0.03 -3.48
CA HIS A 38 -10.27 -0.17 -2.42
C HIS A 38 -9.16 -1.16 -2.78
N LEU A 39 -9.48 -2.26 -3.44
CA LEU A 39 -8.49 -3.24 -3.93
C LEU A 39 -7.57 -2.61 -4.98
N ASP A 40 -8.15 -1.99 -6.01
CA ASP A 40 -7.39 -1.33 -7.09
C ASP A 40 -6.49 -0.21 -6.54
N HIS A 41 -7.05 0.70 -5.73
CA HIS A 41 -6.27 1.78 -5.15
C HIS A 41 -5.12 1.26 -4.27
N SER A 42 -5.39 0.25 -3.44
CA SER A 42 -4.38 -0.33 -2.57
C SER A 42 -3.22 -0.93 -3.37
N LEU A 43 -3.52 -1.66 -4.46
CA LEU A 43 -2.50 -2.28 -5.31
C LEU A 43 -1.73 -1.25 -6.15
N LYS A 44 -2.37 -0.20 -6.68
CA LYS A 44 -1.67 0.89 -7.37
C LYS A 44 -0.68 1.60 -6.47
N VAL A 45 -1.09 1.95 -5.25
CA VAL A 45 -0.18 2.54 -4.26
C VAL A 45 0.95 1.57 -3.94
N PHE A 46 0.64 0.29 -3.74
CA PHE A 46 1.65 -0.73 -3.44
C PHE A 46 2.71 -0.80 -4.54
N ASN A 47 2.29 -0.99 -5.78
CA ASN A 47 3.17 -1.10 -6.93
C ASN A 47 3.98 0.18 -7.16
N ALA A 48 3.35 1.36 -7.13
CA ALA A 48 4.05 2.63 -7.32
C ALA A 48 5.13 2.87 -6.25
N VAL A 49 4.84 2.54 -5.00
CA VAL A 49 5.80 2.67 -3.89
C VAL A 49 6.96 1.69 -4.03
N CYS A 50 6.67 0.44 -4.42
CA CYS A 50 7.70 -0.55 -4.70
C CYS A 50 8.61 -0.09 -5.84
N THR A 51 8.05 0.27 -6.99
CA THR A 51 8.79 0.75 -8.16
C THR A 51 9.66 1.96 -7.82
N ALA A 52 9.11 2.96 -7.13
CA ALA A 52 9.87 4.13 -6.71
C ALA A 52 11.04 3.78 -5.75
N THR A 53 10.86 2.77 -4.91
CA THR A 53 11.92 2.30 -4.01
C THR A 53 13.00 1.54 -4.77
N ILE A 54 12.62 0.67 -5.71
CA ILE A 54 13.54 -0.08 -6.58
C ILE A 54 14.40 0.87 -7.42
N GLN A 55 13.79 1.93 -7.95
CA GLN A 55 14.47 2.92 -8.79
C GLN A 55 15.28 3.96 -8.01
N SER A 56 15.18 3.97 -6.68
CA SER A 56 15.91 4.95 -5.85
C SER A 56 17.41 4.68 -5.84
N ASN A 57 18.22 5.74 -5.88
CA ASN A 57 19.66 5.64 -5.66
C ASN A 57 19.94 5.58 -4.15
N PRO A 58 20.45 4.46 -3.60
CA PRO A 58 20.66 4.31 -2.16
C PRO A 58 21.63 5.34 -1.54
N LYS A 59 22.51 5.96 -2.35
CA LYS A 59 23.43 7.02 -1.91
C LYS A 59 22.72 8.33 -1.57
N ASP A 60 21.53 8.55 -2.12
CA ASP A 60 20.77 9.78 -1.89
C ASP A 60 19.95 9.73 -0.60
N TYR A 61 19.92 8.59 0.10
CA TYR A 61 19.18 8.47 1.35
C TYR A 61 19.88 9.22 2.48
N LYS A 62 19.14 10.13 3.11
CA LYS A 62 19.52 10.80 4.36
C LYS A 62 18.37 10.67 5.34
N TRP A 63 18.67 10.15 6.52
CA TRP A 63 17.69 10.07 7.59
C TRP A 63 17.31 11.47 8.06
N THR A 64 16.02 11.70 8.25
CA THR A 64 15.45 12.94 8.78
C THR A 64 14.34 12.57 9.74
N PHE A 65 14.22 13.26 10.88
CA PHE A 65 13.10 13.05 11.77
C PHE A 65 11.80 13.56 11.14
N ASN A 66 10.69 12.86 11.39
CA ASN A 66 9.36 13.26 10.95
C ASN A 66 8.36 12.82 12.02
N PHE A 67 7.75 13.80 12.69
CA PHE A 67 6.83 13.56 13.80
C PHE A 67 5.61 12.74 13.39
N TRP A 68 4.96 13.12 12.29
CA TRP A 68 3.77 12.42 11.78
C TRP A 68 4.06 10.97 11.40
N ARG A 69 5.20 10.71 10.76
CA ARG A 69 5.66 9.36 10.46
C ARG A 69 5.85 8.55 11.74
N ALA A 70 6.52 9.11 12.75
CA ALA A 70 6.76 8.42 14.02
C ALA A 70 5.44 8.06 14.72
N LEU A 71 4.50 9.01 14.81
CA LEU A 71 3.21 8.82 15.45
C LEU A 71 2.33 7.81 14.69
N LEU A 72 2.08 8.04 13.40
CA LEU A 72 1.13 7.24 12.62
C LEU A 72 1.64 5.81 12.35
N PHE A 73 2.94 5.62 12.15
CA PHE A 73 3.49 4.28 11.95
C PHE A 73 3.44 3.47 13.24
N LYS A 74 3.59 4.11 14.42
CA LYS A 74 3.42 3.44 15.71
C LYS A 74 1.97 3.01 15.92
N LEU A 75 1.01 3.88 15.56
CA LEU A 75 -0.42 3.62 15.70
C LEU A 75 -1.01 2.71 14.61
N ASN A 76 -0.26 2.39 13.55
CA ASN A 76 -0.77 1.67 12.38
C ASN A 76 -2.02 2.33 11.77
N TYR A 77 -2.03 3.67 11.72
CA TYR A 77 -3.24 4.45 11.48
C TYR A 77 -3.07 5.45 10.33
N ILE A 78 -4.07 5.51 9.45
CA ILE A 78 -4.19 6.50 8.38
C ILE A 78 -5.51 7.25 8.60
N PRO A 79 -5.47 8.58 8.83
CA PRO A 79 -6.67 9.39 9.00
C PRO A 79 -7.52 9.43 7.72
N ARG A 80 -8.81 9.09 7.84
CA ARG A 80 -9.76 9.17 6.71
C ARG A 80 -10.10 10.61 6.39
N GLY A 81 -10.22 10.94 5.10
CA GLY A 81 -10.70 12.25 4.63
C GLY A 81 -9.74 13.43 4.85
N LYS A 82 -8.50 13.18 5.29
CA LYS A 82 -7.50 14.23 5.56
C LYS A 82 -6.44 14.38 4.47
N ALA A 83 -6.31 13.42 3.57
CA ALA A 83 -5.35 13.44 2.47
C ALA A 83 -6.01 13.02 1.17
N LYS A 84 -5.57 13.62 0.06
CA LYS A 84 -5.98 13.26 -1.29
C LYS A 84 -4.90 12.40 -1.94
N ALA A 85 -5.29 11.26 -2.49
CA ALA A 85 -4.37 10.41 -3.24
C ALA A 85 -3.96 11.09 -4.57
N PRO A 86 -2.72 10.89 -5.05
CA PRO A 86 -2.30 11.34 -6.37
C PRO A 86 -3.15 10.73 -7.49
N LYS A 87 -3.33 11.46 -8.60
CA LYS A 87 -4.18 11.03 -9.72
C LYS A 87 -3.80 9.64 -10.28
N TYR A 88 -2.51 9.35 -10.37
CA TYR A 88 -2.02 8.11 -10.98
C TYR A 88 -2.28 6.84 -10.15
N VAL A 89 -2.67 6.97 -8.88
CA VAL A 89 -3.11 5.83 -8.05
C VAL A 89 -4.62 5.81 -7.84
N LEU A 90 -5.37 6.69 -8.50
CA LEU A 90 -6.83 6.62 -8.46
C LEU A 90 -7.30 5.43 -9.32
N PRO A 91 -8.31 4.68 -8.86
CA PRO A 91 -8.98 3.69 -9.69
C PRO A 91 -9.64 4.30 -10.94
N PRO A 92 -9.69 3.55 -12.05
CA PRO A 92 -10.49 3.95 -13.21
C PRO A 92 -11.98 3.94 -12.84
N GLU A 93 -12.81 4.48 -13.73
CA GLU A 93 -14.27 4.39 -13.57
C GLU A 93 -14.77 2.95 -13.65
N ASN A 94 -14.24 2.18 -14.62
CA ASN A 94 -14.57 0.77 -14.79
C ASN A 94 -13.41 -0.09 -14.27
N ILE A 95 -13.65 -0.81 -13.17
CA ILE A 95 -12.68 -1.69 -12.53
C ILE A 95 -12.97 -3.13 -12.96
N GLN A 96 -11.98 -3.77 -13.59
CA GLN A 96 -12.09 -5.16 -14.02
C GLN A 96 -11.33 -6.08 -13.08
N GLU A 97 -11.88 -7.27 -12.82
CA GLU A 97 -11.24 -8.29 -11.99
C GLU A 97 -9.85 -8.67 -12.51
N ASN A 98 -9.70 -8.85 -13.83
CA ASN A 98 -8.41 -9.18 -14.45
C ASN A 98 -7.35 -8.10 -14.20
N ASP A 99 -7.73 -6.82 -14.19
CA ASP A 99 -6.78 -5.74 -13.90
C ASP A 99 -6.28 -5.80 -12.45
N ILE A 100 -7.16 -6.13 -11.50
CA ILE A 100 -6.79 -6.31 -10.09
C ILE A 100 -5.85 -7.52 -9.95
N ARG A 101 -6.15 -8.63 -10.63
CA ARG A 101 -5.29 -9.84 -10.62
C ARG A 101 -3.90 -9.54 -11.18
N ASN A 102 -3.81 -8.83 -12.31
CA ASN A 102 -2.54 -8.43 -12.90
C ASN A 102 -1.73 -7.51 -11.96
N GLN A 103 -2.40 -6.56 -11.32
CA GLN A 103 -1.77 -5.67 -10.34
C GLN A 103 -1.30 -6.44 -9.09
N LEU A 104 -2.04 -7.47 -8.66
CA LEU A 104 -1.69 -8.33 -7.53
C LEU A 104 -0.42 -9.15 -7.83
N GLU A 105 -0.34 -9.76 -9.01
CA GLU A 105 0.87 -10.49 -9.42
C GLU A 105 2.08 -9.55 -9.51
N THR A 106 1.88 -8.35 -10.06
CA THR A 106 2.91 -7.30 -10.06
C THR A 106 3.34 -6.94 -8.63
N ALA A 107 2.40 -6.86 -7.68
CA ALA A 107 2.69 -6.57 -6.28
C ALA A 107 3.49 -7.68 -5.60
N LYS A 108 3.15 -8.95 -5.88
CA LYS A 108 3.91 -10.12 -5.39
C LYS A 108 5.35 -10.10 -5.93
N SER A 109 5.55 -9.88 -7.23
CA SER A 109 6.90 -9.77 -7.83
C SER A 109 7.70 -8.59 -7.27
N ASN A 110 7.07 -7.42 -7.14
CA ASN A 110 7.67 -6.23 -6.58
C ASN A 110 8.10 -6.42 -5.11
N LEU A 111 7.28 -7.10 -4.30
CA LEU A 111 7.62 -7.40 -2.92
C LEU A 111 8.86 -8.28 -2.83
N SER A 112 9.00 -9.29 -3.70
CA SER A 112 10.20 -10.11 -3.80
C SER A 112 11.44 -9.30 -4.19
N ALA A 113 11.31 -8.40 -5.18
CA ALA A 113 12.40 -7.51 -5.57
C ALA A 113 12.85 -6.57 -4.44
N LEU A 114 11.90 -6.01 -3.68
CA LEU A 114 12.20 -5.14 -2.53
C LEU A 114 13.06 -5.83 -1.47
N GLN A 115 12.90 -7.13 -1.24
CA GLN A 115 13.64 -7.85 -0.20
C GLN A 115 15.16 -7.73 -0.38
N ASN A 116 15.60 -7.80 -1.64
CA ASN A 116 17.01 -7.83 -2.02
C ASN A 116 17.65 -6.44 -2.14
N LEU A 117 16.88 -5.36 -1.99
CA LEU A 117 17.42 -4.00 -2.08
C LEU A 117 18.32 -3.63 -0.90
N PRO A 118 19.28 -2.70 -1.07
CA PRO A 118 19.99 -2.07 0.02
C PRO A 118 19.05 -1.50 1.10
N LYS A 119 19.49 -1.48 2.36
CA LYS A 119 18.71 -0.89 3.47
C LYS A 119 18.39 0.60 3.24
N THR A 120 19.24 1.28 2.48
CA THR A 120 19.15 2.70 2.15
C THR A 120 18.38 3.00 0.87
N SER A 121 17.92 2.00 0.11
CA SER A 121 16.88 2.24 -0.90
C SER A 121 15.66 2.85 -0.23
N PHE A 122 15.01 3.79 -0.91
CA PHE A 122 13.99 4.62 -0.28
C PHE A 122 12.85 5.02 -1.22
N PHE A 123 11.68 5.27 -0.63
CA PHE A 123 10.56 5.94 -1.28
C PHE A 123 10.42 7.36 -0.73
N LYS A 124 10.27 8.36 -1.58
CA LYS A 124 10.01 9.75 -1.16
C LYS A 124 8.50 9.99 -1.03
N HIS A 125 7.99 9.95 0.19
CA HIS A 125 6.61 10.30 0.50
C HIS A 125 6.48 11.81 0.76
N PHE A 126 5.43 12.45 0.23
CA PHE A 126 5.21 13.90 0.37
C PHE A 126 5.04 14.37 1.83
N ILE A 127 4.26 13.65 2.65
CA ILE A 127 4.14 13.92 4.12
C ILE A 127 5.30 13.33 4.93
N PHE A 128 5.69 12.06 4.71
CA PHE A 128 6.60 11.33 5.59
C PHE A 128 8.10 11.43 5.25
N GLY A 129 8.44 12.16 4.19
CA GLY A 129 9.81 12.29 3.69
C GLY A 129 10.34 11.00 3.06
N LYS A 130 11.67 10.85 3.03
CA LYS A 130 12.32 9.63 2.54
C LYS A 130 12.12 8.48 3.54
N LEU A 131 11.41 7.45 3.10
CA LEU A 131 11.21 6.20 3.81
C LEU A 131 12.25 5.21 3.34
N ASN A 132 13.17 4.79 4.21
CA ASN A 132 14.08 3.69 3.86
C ASN A 132 13.33 2.38 3.63
N LYS A 133 14.02 1.36 3.12
CA LYS A 133 13.44 0.04 2.82
C LYS A 133 12.53 -0.51 3.94
N LYS A 134 12.96 -0.45 5.20
CA LYS A 134 12.16 -0.92 6.35
C LYS A 134 10.90 -0.08 6.55
N GLN A 135 11.02 1.24 6.45
CA GLN A 135 9.89 2.18 6.56
C GLN A 135 8.94 2.06 5.37
N THR A 136 9.44 1.82 4.16
CA THR A 136 8.64 1.53 2.97
C THR A 136 7.78 0.29 3.20
N LEU A 137 8.36 -0.84 3.62
CA LEU A 137 7.57 -2.03 3.95
C LEU A 137 6.53 -1.75 5.05
N ARG A 138 6.87 -0.90 6.03
CA ARG A 138 5.93 -0.54 7.11
C ARG A 138 4.76 0.30 6.57
N PHE A 139 5.05 1.21 5.64
CA PHE A 139 4.04 1.99 4.95
C PHE A 139 3.11 1.09 4.12
N LEU A 140 3.67 0.18 3.31
CA LEU A 140 2.90 -0.78 2.52
C LEU A 140 1.95 -1.59 3.40
N GLN A 141 2.47 -2.16 4.48
CA GLN A 141 1.68 -2.93 5.44
C GLN A 141 0.55 -2.09 6.06
N MET A 142 0.85 -0.86 6.50
CA MET A 142 -0.13 0.03 7.13
C MET A 142 -1.22 0.48 6.15
N HIS A 143 -0.83 0.82 4.92
CA HIS A 143 -1.74 1.25 3.86
C HIS A 143 -2.69 0.13 3.45
N THR A 144 -2.16 -1.06 3.16
CA THR A 144 -2.98 -2.21 2.79
C THR A 144 -3.91 -2.61 3.95
N HIS A 145 -3.41 -2.60 5.20
CA HIS A 145 -4.24 -2.86 6.37
C HIS A 145 -5.41 -1.88 6.48
N HIS A 146 -5.17 -0.60 6.22
CA HIS A 146 -6.20 0.43 6.25
C HIS A 146 -7.34 0.12 5.27
N HIS A 147 -7.02 -0.28 4.03
CA HIS A 147 -8.03 -0.63 3.04
C HIS A 147 -8.77 -1.92 3.39
N LEU A 148 -8.08 -2.97 3.84
CA LEU A 148 -8.73 -4.20 4.29
C LEU A 148 -9.69 -3.95 5.47
N LYS A 149 -9.37 -3.01 6.38
CA LYS A 149 -10.29 -2.61 7.45
C LYS A 149 -11.54 -1.86 6.96
N ILE A 150 -11.48 -1.22 5.80
CA ILE A 150 -12.64 -0.57 5.19
C ILE A 150 -13.48 -1.62 4.47
N ILE A 151 -12.83 -2.52 3.73
CA ILE A 151 -13.49 -3.65 3.03
C ILE A 151 -14.27 -4.52 4.00
N ALA A 152 -13.68 -4.90 5.13
CA ALA A 152 -14.36 -5.68 6.18
C ALA A 152 -15.54 -4.96 6.86
N LYS A 153 -15.77 -3.68 6.58
CA LYS A 153 -16.98 -2.94 7.00
C LYS A 153 -18.00 -2.77 5.88
N ILE A 154 -17.57 -3.02 4.64
CA ILE A 154 -18.45 -3.03 3.47
C ILE A 154 -19.17 -4.36 3.39
N GLU A 155 -18.45 -5.46 3.63
CA GLU A 155 -19.00 -6.78 3.93
C GLU A 155 -19.94 -6.75 5.14
#